data_AF-A0A0E0HSJ6-F1
#
_entry.id   AF-A0A0E0HSJ6-F1
#
_cell.length_a   1.000
_cell.length_b   1.000
_cell.length_c   1.000
_cell.angle_alpha   90.00
_cell.angle_beta   90.00
_cell.angle_gamma   90.00
#
_symmetry.space_group_name_H-M   'P 1'
#
loop_
_entity.id
_entity.type
_entity.pdbx_description
1 polymer ?
#
loop_
_entity_poly.entity_id
_entity_poly.type
_entity_poly.pdbx_seq_one_letter_code
_entity_poly.pdbx_strand_id
1 'polypeptide(L)'
;MTITIEQPHLDAIADRKVTSGGGGDNAAELVLDGGFVVPDSNAFGNAFRNYEAESERKETVEEFYRVNHINQTYDFVRRMREEYGRVDKTEMGIWECIELLNEFIDDSDPDLDMPQIEHLLQTAEAIRKDFPDEDWLHLTGLIHDLGKVLLHPSFGELPQWSVVGDTFPVGCAFDECNVHFKYFKENPDYLNPKLNTKFGAYSEGCGLDNVLMSWGHDDYMYLVAKENKTTLPSAGLFIIRYHSFYPLHKHGAYMHLMNDEDKENLKWLRVFNKYDLYSKSNERIDVEKVKPYYMSLIEKYFPAKLRWSSVGCTSPLVLFTLVLSDVAAKLAWNPCGPRIRRQMGRGGHRGRLGSPRLGRGGTGMAPAGWGGRRRGTPPPPPPADVPAPDDDDPAPENMAAVAEPRKKLSCMAPAAAAAAPAAGSWAPDIMWW
;
A
#
# COMPACT_ATOMS: atom_id res chain seq x y z
N MET A 1 -67.11 -23.09 -17.29
CA MET A 1 -67.07 -21.92 -16.42
C MET A 1 -65.63 -21.44 -16.43
N THR A 2 -65.40 -20.32 -17.09
CA THR A 2 -64.07 -19.75 -17.36
C THR A 2 -63.85 -18.66 -16.32
N ILE A 3 -62.81 -18.77 -15.50
CA ILE A 3 -62.48 -17.78 -14.47
C ILE A 3 -61.35 -16.90 -15.03
N THR A 4 -61.71 -15.66 -15.36
CA THR A 4 -60.80 -14.55 -15.66
C THR A 4 -60.23 -13.98 -14.36
N ILE A 5 -58.91 -13.82 -14.29
CA ILE A 5 -58.21 -13.11 -13.21
C ILE A 5 -57.88 -11.72 -13.72
N GLU A 6 -58.42 -10.68 -13.07
CA GLU A 6 -58.12 -9.27 -13.32
C GLU A 6 -56.75 -8.90 -12.72
N GLN A 7 -55.95 -8.15 -13.48
CA GLN A 7 -54.73 -7.49 -12.99
C GLN A 7 -55.06 -6.06 -12.53
N PRO A 8 -54.43 -5.53 -11.46
CA PRO A 8 -54.66 -4.16 -11.03
C PRO A 8 -53.83 -3.14 -11.85
N HIS A 9 -54.51 -2.02 -12.11
CA HIS A 9 -54.10 -0.82 -12.82
C HIS A 9 -53.05 -0.03 -12.01
N LEU A 10 -51.96 0.40 -12.64
CA LEU A 10 -51.00 1.37 -12.10
C LEU A 10 -50.94 2.56 -13.05
N ASP A 11 -51.52 3.68 -12.65
CA ASP A 11 -51.41 4.97 -13.33
C ASP A 11 -50.42 5.89 -12.62
N ALA A 12 -49.71 6.64 -13.47
CA ALA A 12 -49.10 7.95 -13.26
C ALA A 12 -47.80 8.06 -12.46
N ILE A 13 -46.67 8.09 -13.19
CA ILE A 13 -45.54 8.96 -12.85
C ILE A 13 -45.37 9.96 -14.00
N ALA A 14 -45.41 11.24 -13.63
CA ALA A 14 -45.36 12.38 -14.51
C ALA A 14 -43.95 12.64 -15.05
N ASP A 15 -43.91 13.08 -16.31
CA ASP A 15 -42.75 13.54 -17.06
C ASP A 15 -41.93 14.63 -16.34
N ARG A 16 -40.60 14.45 -16.32
CA ARG A 16 -39.64 15.56 -16.35
C ARG A 16 -38.50 15.30 -17.33
N LYS A 17 -38.74 15.78 -18.56
CA LYS A 17 -37.87 16.51 -19.49
C LYS A 17 -36.36 16.18 -19.49
N VAL A 18 -35.99 15.40 -20.50
CA VAL A 18 -34.65 15.26 -21.06
C VAL A 18 -34.23 16.56 -21.77
N THR A 19 -33.05 17.08 -21.45
CA THR A 19 -32.31 17.99 -22.33
C THR A 19 -31.16 17.23 -22.97
N SER A 20 -31.27 17.03 -24.28
CA SER A 20 -30.30 16.42 -25.18
C SER A 20 -29.10 17.33 -25.45
N GLY A 21 -27.89 16.78 -25.46
CA GLY A 21 -26.71 17.40 -26.04
C GLY A 21 -25.56 16.41 -26.28
N GLY A 22 -25.41 15.95 -27.54
CA GLY A 22 -24.16 15.52 -28.18
C GLY A 22 -23.56 14.15 -27.80
N GLY A 23 -23.54 13.22 -28.76
CA GLY A 23 -23.15 11.81 -28.55
C GLY A 23 -21.68 11.44 -28.78
N GLY A 24 -21.36 10.20 -28.39
CA GLY A 24 -20.14 9.45 -28.70
C GLY A 24 -19.95 8.26 -27.74
N ASP A 25 -20.24 7.05 -28.23
CA ASP A 25 -19.88 5.72 -27.71
C ASP A 25 -20.32 5.31 -26.27
N ASN A 26 -21.48 4.66 -26.19
CA ASN A 26 -21.99 3.99 -24.99
C ASN A 26 -21.23 2.67 -24.71
N ALA A 27 -20.14 2.76 -23.94
CA ALA A 27 -19.90 1.76 -22.91
C ALA A 27 -20.72 2.20 -21.69
N ALA A 28 -21.55 1.31 -21.15
CA ALA A 28 -22.29 1.57 -19.92
C ALA A 28 -21.29 1.79 -18.78
N GLU A 29 -20.94 3.05 -18.54
CA GLU A 29 -20.27 3.48 -17.33
C GLU A 29 -21.30 3.28 -16.21
N LEU A 30 -21.17 2.18 -15.48
CA LEU A 30 -21.85 2.01 -14.20
C LEU A 30 -21.43 3.23 -13.36
N VAL A 31 -22.36 4.16 -13.16
CA VAL A 31 -22.18 5.25 -12.21
C VAL A 31 -22.25 4.62 -10.82
N LEU A 32 -21.12 4.06 -10.38
CA LEU A 32 -20.92 3.48 -9.04
C LEU A 32 -20.67 4.58 -8.00
N ASP A 33 -21.38 5.72 -8.11
CA ASP A 33 -21.26 6.78 -7.10
C ASP A 33 -22.35 6.56 -6.05
N GLY A 34 -21.96 5.92 -4.95
CA GLY A 34 -22.85 5.56 -3.83
C GLY A 34 -23.45 6.75 -3.08
N GLY A 35 -23.09 7.99 -3.43
CA GLY A 35 -23.58 9.20 -2.77
C GLY A 35 -22.79 9.62 -1.54
N PHE A 36 -21.72 8.91 -1.17
CA PHE A 36 -20.79 9.34 -0.12
C PHE A 36 -20.20 10.72 -0.43
N VAL A 37 -20.40 11.65 0.50
CA VAL A 37 -19.81 12.98 0.44
C VAL A 37 -18.41 12.91 1.04
N VAL A 38 -17.39 13.12 0.21
CA VAL A 38 -15.99 13.15 0.64
C VAL A 38 -15.77 14.37 1.54
N PRO A 39 -15.23 14.20 2.76
CA PRO A 39 -14.91 15.32 3.64
C PRO A 39 -13.82 16.22 3.04
N ASP A 40 -13.88 17.51 3.36
CA ASP A 40 -12.87 18.49 2.90
C ASP A 40 -11.49 18.29 3.58
N SER A 41 -11.44 17.61 4.73
CA SER A 41 -10.21 17.38 5.50
C SER A 41 -10.25 16.07 6.31
N ASN A 42 -9.07 15.55 6.64
CA ASN A 42 -8.85 14.35 7.45
C ASN A 42 -9.14 14.59 8.95
N ALA A 43 -8.99 13.56 9.78
CA ALA A 43 -9.23 13.64 11.23
C ALA A 43 -8.37 14.69 11.97
N PHE A 44 -7.28 15.15 11.33
CA PHE A 44 -6.36 16.18 11.84
C PHE A 44 -6.58 17.57 11.22
N GLY A 45 -7.58 17.73 10.35
CA GLY A 45 -7.88 18.99 9.68
C GLY A 45 -6.99 19.32 8.47
N ASN A 46 -6.19 18.35 7.99
CA ASN A 46 -5.31 18.48 6.83
C ASN A 46 -5.96 17.86 5.58
N ALA A 47 -5.38 18.12 4.40
CA ALA A 47 -5.72 17.36 3.20
C ALA A 47 -5.31 15.89 3.36
N PHE A 48 -6.16 14.96 2.93
CA PHE A 48 -5.90 13.51 2.97
C PHE A 48 -4.62 13.15 2.19
N ARG A 49 -3.84 12.19 2.74
CA ARG A 49 -2.60 11.68 2.13
C ARG A 49 -1.57 12.76 1.78
N ASN A 50 -1.47 13.80 2.61
CA ASN A 50 -0.49 14.85 2.41
C ASN A 50 0.86 14.50 3.07
N TYR A 51 1.75 13.87 2.31
CA TYR A 51 3.10 13.50 2.76
C TYR A 51 4.08 14.68 2.87
N GLU A 52 3.73 15.84 2.30
CA GLU A 52 4.59 17.03 2.31
C GLU A 52 4.26 18.01 3.44
N ALA A 53 3.05 17.92 4.01
CA ALA A 53 2.64 18.77 5.11
C ALA A 53 3.55 18.60 6.34
N GLU A 54 3.99 19.72 6.89
CA GLU A 54 4.61 19.79 8.21
C GLU A 54 3.64 19.20 9.24
N SER A 55 3.98 18.04 9.78
CA SER A 55 3.23 17.33 10.81
C SER A 55 4.18 16.53 11.68
N GLU A 56 3.77 16.23 12.92
CA GLU A 56 4.57 15.41 13.85
C GLU A 56 4.84 13.99 13.30
N ARG A 57 4.03 13.52 12.35
CA ARG A 57 4.16 12.20 11.72
C ARG A 57 5.05 12.19 10.47
N LYS A 58 5.41 13.35 9.89
CA LYS A 58 6.12 13.45 8.61
C LYS A 58 7.44 12.66 8.60
N GLU A 59 8.29 12.88 9.60
CA GLU A 59 9.60 12.20 9.69
C GLU A 59 9.45 10.69 9.85
N THR A 60 8.48 10.25 10.66
CA THR A 60 8.18 8.83 10.89
C THR A 60 7.70 8.15 9.60
N VAL A 61 6.79 8.78 8.87
CA VAL A 61 6.24 8.24 7.61
C VAL A 61 7.31 8.21 6.50
N GLU A 62 8.15 9.25 6.41
CA GLU A 62 9.24 9.28 5.41
C GLU A 62 10.29 8.20 5.70
N GLU A 63 10.70 8.02 6.96
CA GLU A 63 11.63 6.96 7.35
C GLU A 63 11.03 5.56 7.15
N PHE A 64 9.74 5.38 7.45
CA PHE A 64 9.00 4.16 7.17
C PHE A 64 9.12 3.78 5.68
N TYR A 65 8.76 4.71 4.78
CA TYR A 65 8.78 4.44 3.34
C TYR A 65 10.21 4.27 2.82
N ARG A 66 11.19 4.98 3.38
CA ARG A 66 12.61 4.75 3.05
C ARG A 66 13.00 3.30 3.33
N VAL A 67 12.73 2.79 4.53
CA VAL A 67 13.09 1.42 4.92
C VAL A 67 12.29 0.40 4.09
N ASN A 68 11.00 0.64 3.85
CA ASN A 68 10.18 -0.20 2.98
C ASN A 68 10.79 -0.31 1.58
N HIS A 69 11.02 0.82 0.90
CA HIS A 69 11.50 0.82 -0.49
C HIS A 69 12.88 0.20 -0.64
N ILE A 70 13.75 0.29 0.36
CA ILE A 70 15.08 -0.32 0.33
C ILE A 70 15.01 -1.85 0.45
N ASN A 71 14.12 -2.36 1.31
CA ASN A 71 14.14 -3.76 1.73
C ASN A 71 13.12 -4.66 1.01
N GLN A 72 12.07 -4.09 0.41
CA GLN A 72 11.11 -4.81 -0.43
C GLN A 72 11.76 -5.19 -1.77
N THR A 73 12.48 -6.31 -1.76
CA THR A 73 13.14 -6.91 -2.94
C THR A 73 12.33 -8.09 -3.45
N TYR A 74 12.51 -8.43 -4.73
CA TYR A 74 11.89 -9.60 -5.35
C TYR A 74 12.16 -10.89 -4.57
N ASP A 75 13.40 -11.07 -4.11
CA ASP A 75 13.79 -12.22 -3.30
C ASP A 75 13.20 -12.20 -1.89
N PHE A 76 13.07 -11.04 -1.26
CA PHE A 76 12.40 -10.91 0.04
C PHE A 76 10.93 -11.32 -0.07
N VAL A 77 10.18 -10.71 -1.00
CA VAL A 77 8.75 -10.97 -1.19
C VAL A 77 8.49 -12.43 -1.51
N ARG A 78 9.30 -13.05 -2.39
CA ARG A 78 9.15 -14.46 -2.72
C ARG A 78 9.26 -15.36 -1.48
N ARG A 79 10.25 -15.11 -0.61
CA ARG A 79 10.40 -15.86 0.66
C ARG A 79 9.24 -15.65 1.60
N MET A 80 8.79 -14.40 1.76
CA MET A 80 7.64 -14.09 2.62
C MET A 80 6.38 -14.83 2.15
N ARG A 81 6.11 -14.82 0.85
CA ARG A 81 4.97 -15.54 0.27
C ARG A 81 5.10 -17.06 0.43
N GLU A 82 6.30 -17.64 0.31
CA GLU A 82 6.56 -19.06 0.55
C GLU A 82 6.37 -19.48 2.02
N GLU A 83 6.70 -18.59 2.96
CA GLU A 83 6.57 -18.81 4.40
C GLU A 83 5.13 -18.64 4.87
N TYR A 84 4.52 -17.50 4.55
CA TYR A 84 3.20 -17.11 5.02
C TYR A 84 2.05 -17.60 4.13
N GLY A 85 2.31 -18.11 2.92
CA GLY A 85 1.28 -18.72 2.08
C GLY A 85 0.80 -20.09 2.56
N ARG A 86 1.45 -20.70 3.55
CA ARG A 86 1.09 -22.05 4.04
C ARG A 86 -0.16 -22.09 4.90
N VAL A 87 -0.46 -20.99 5.60
CA VAL A 87 -1.59 -20.80 6.53
C VAL A 87 -1.84 -22.03 7.41
N ASP A 88 -0.80 -22.47 8.11
CA ASP A 88 -0.79 -23.79 8.76
C ASP A 88 -0.46 -23.76 10.26
N LYS A 89 -0.48 -22.59 10.92
CA LYS A 89 0.04 -22.48 12.30
C LYS A 89 -0.97 -22.19 13.39
N THR A 90 -1.99 -21.38 13.13
CA THR A 90 -2.99 -21.05 14.15
C THR A 90 -4.39 -21.03 13.55
N GLU A 91 -5.41 -21.25 14.38
CA GLU A 91 -6.81 -21.18 14.00
C GLU A 91 -7.53 -20.12 14.82
N MET A 92 -8.15 -19.16 14.12
CA MET A 92 -8.80 -18.01 14.74
C MET A 92 -9.96 -17.54 13.85
N GLY A 93 -11.02 -17.03 14.47
CA GLY A 93 -12.15 -16.44 13.76
C GLY A 93 -11.83 -15.02 13.27
N ILE A 94 -12.56 -14.53 12.27
CA ILE A 94 -12.38 -13.16 11.77
C ILE A 94 -12.60 -12.11 12.86
N TRP A 95 -13.66 -12.26 13.67
CA TRP A 95 -13.94 -11.30 14.74
C TRP A 95 -12.90 -11.32 15.87
N GLU A 96 -12.36 -12.50 16.17
CA GLU A 96 -11.22 -12.62 17.11
C GLU A 96 -9.98 -11.88 16.56
N CYS A 97 -9.74 -11.92 15.23
CA CYS A 97 -8.68 -11.14 14.59
C CYS A 97 -8.89 -9.63 14.72
N ILE A 98 -10.13 -9.16 14.54
CA ILE A 98 -10.51 -7.75 14.69
C ILE A 98 -10.20 -7.28 16.11
N GLU A 99 -10.56 -8.07 17.13
CA GLU A 99 -10.30 -7.76 18.53
C GLU A 99 -8.79 -7.72 18.84
N LEU A 100 -7.99 -8.59 18.22
CA LEU A 100 -6.54 -8.62 18.37
C LEU A 100 -5.84 -7.38 17.79
N LEU A 101 -6.33 -6.85 16.67
CA LEU A 101 -5.78 -5.67 16.02
C LEU A 101 -6.00 -4.37 16.79
N ASN A 102 -6.87 -4.39 17.80
CA ASN A 102 -7.14 -3.24 18.66
C ASN A 102 -5.90 -2.79 19.47
N GLU A 103 -4.83 -3.60 19.50
CA GLU A 103 -3.57 -3.32 20.19
C GLU A 103 -2.53 -2.54 19.36
N PHE A 104 -2.79 -2.29 18.07
CA PHE A 104 -1.80 -1.70 17.15
C PHE A 104 -2.27 -0.37 16.54
N ILE A 105 -1.29 0.51 16.28
CA ILE A 105 -1.44 1.78 15.54
C ILE A 105 -0.58 1.67 14.27
N ASP A 106 -1.15 2.06 13.12
CA ASP A 106 -0.45 2.06 11.82
C ASP A 106 0.46 3.28 11.69
N ASP A 107 1.78 3.07 11.59
CA ASP A 107 2.76 4.15 11.48
C ASP A 107 2.86 4.76 10.07
N SER A 108 2.33 4.09 9.05
CA SER A 108 2.37 4.56 7.65
C SER A 108 1.25 5.55 7.31
N ASP A 109 0.17 5.52 8.09
CA ASP A 109 -1.01 6.37 7.87
C ASP A 109 -0.76 7.80 8.39
N PRO A 110 -0.82 8.84 7.53
CA PRO A 110 -0.74 10.23 7.99
C PRO A 110 -2.08 10.76 8.51
N ASP A 111 -3.19 10.02 8.32
CA ASP A 111 -4.56 10.48 8.48
C ASP A 111 -5.26 9.93 9.74
N LEU A 112 -4.65 8.99 10.48
CA LEU A 112 -5.29 8.32 11.62
C LEU A 112 -4.37 8.02 12.82
N ASP A 113 -4.93 8.14 14.04
CA ASP A 113 -4.33 7.67 15.31
C ASP A 113 -5.41 7.06 16.22
N MET A 114 -6.18 6.10 15.68
CA MET A 114 -7.29 5.45 16.39
C MET A 114 -7.15 3.92 16.34
N PRO A 115 -7.86 3.18 17.22
CA PRO A 115 -7.80 1.74 17.21
C PRO A 115 -8.33 1.16 15.90
N GLN A 116 -7.66 0.14 15.38
CA GLN A 116 -7.90 -0.41 14.05
C GLN A 116 -9.37 -0.88 13.83
N ILE A 117 -10.05 -1.37 14.88
CA ILE A 117 -11.46 -1.79 14.79
C ILE A 117 -12.41 -0.67 14.35
N GLU A 118 -12.14 0.58 14.76
CA GLU A 118 -12.98 1.72 14.39
C GLU A 118 -12.84 2.01 12.89
N HIS A 119 -11.62 1.97 12.35
CA HIS A 119 -11.37 2.12 10.91
C HIS A 119 -12.11 1.07 10.08
N LEU A 120 -12.01 -0.20 10.49
CA LEU A 120 -12.69 -1.30 9.81
C LEU A 120 -14.22 -1.11 9.78
N LEU A 121 -14.80 -0.72 10.92
CA LEU A 121 -16.24 -0.51 11.05
C LEU A 121 -16.72 0.77 10.34
N GLN A 122 -15.95 1.85 10.38
CA GLN A 122 -16.26 3.08 9.65
C GLN A 122 -16.30 2.82 8.14
N THR A 123 -15.30 2.11 7.62
CA THR A 123 -15.24 1.71 6.22
C THR A 123 -16.44 0.86 5.85
N ALA A 124 -16.72 -0.19 6.63
CA ALA A 124 -17.81 -1.12 6.36
C ALA A 124 -19.21 -0.47 6.45
N GLU A 125 -19.47 0.37 7.46
CA GLU A 125 -20.76 1.03 7.63
C GLU A 125 -20.98 2.14 6.59
N ALA A 126 -19.92 2.85 6.17
CA ALA A 126 -20.01 3.84 5.11
C ALA A 126 -20.36 3.18 3.75
N ILE A 127 -19.73 2.05 3.43
CA ILE A 127 -20.10 1.24 2.26
C ILE A 127 -21.54 0.77 2.39
N ARG A 128 -21.92 0.21 3.55
CA ARG A 128 -23.26 -0.35 3.78
C ARG A 128 -24.39 0.66 3.58
N LYS A 129 -24.14 1.91 3.92
CA LYS A 129 -25.11 3.00 3.73
C LYS A 129 -25.40 3.26 2.25
N ASP A 130 -24.37 3.18 1.42
CA ASP A 130 -24.40 3.58 0.02
C ASP A 130 -24.70 2.41 -0.94
N PHE A 131 -24.31 1.20 -0.54
CA PHE A 131 -24.49 -0.04 -1.32
C PHE A 131 -25.26 -1.10 -0.53
N PRO A 132 -26.47 -0.82 -0.03
CA PRO A 132 -27.16 -1.68 0.94
C PRO A 132 -27.40 -3.13 0.49
N ASP A 133 -27.40 -3.39 -0.81
CA ASP A 133 -27.61 -4.71 -1.40
C ASP A 133 -26.30 -5.50 -1.67
N GLU A 134 -25.12 -4.88 -1.50
CA GLU A 134 -23.81 -5.47 -1.78
C GLU A 134 -23.12 -5.96 -0.50
N ASP A 135 -23.74 -6.93 0.18
CA ASP A 135 -23.28 -7.38 1.49
C ASP A 135 -21.84 -7.95 1.53
N TRP A 136 -21.35 -8.50 0.42
CA TRP A 136 -19.95 -8.93 0.26
C TRP A 136 -18.98 -7.74 0.32
N LEU A 137 -19.39 -6.56 -0.16
CA LEU A 137 -18.57 -5.35 -0.13
C LEU A 137 -18.51 -4.76 1.28
N HIS A 138 -19.59 -4.89 2.06
CA HIS A 138 -19.58 -4.50 3.48
C HIS A 138 -18.57 -5.35 4.25
N LEU A 139 -18.60 -6.67 4.04
CA LEU A 139 -17.65 -7.57 4.66
C LEU A 139 -16.22 -7.29 4.19
N THR A 140 -16.04 -7.00 2.90
CA THR A 140 -14.73 -6.59 2.34
C THR A 140 -14.19 -5.35 3.07
N GLY A 141 -15.06 -4.34 3.30
CA GLY A 141 -14.81 -3.19 4.18
C GLY A 141 -14.32 -3.57 5.56
N LEU A 142 -14.98 -4.53 6.20
CA LEU A 142 -14.62 -4.96 7.56
C LEU A 142 -13.26 -5.68 7.61
N ILE A 143 -12.88 -6.42 6.57
CA ILE A 143 -11.76 -7.36 6.65
C ILE A 143 -10.48 -6.95 5.90
N HIS A 144 -10.52 -5.89 5.09
CA HIS A 144 -9.42 -5.51 4.20
C HIS A 144 -8.06 -5.41 4.92
N ASP A 145 -8.08 -4.84 6.12
CA ASP A 145 -6.90 -4.51 6.91
C ASP A 145 -6.48 -5.62 7.88
N LEU A 146 -7.16 -6.78 7.90
CA LEU A 146 -6.87 -7.84 8.88
C LEU A 146 -5.49 -8.48 8.70
N GLY A 147 -4.87 -8.30 7.54
CA GLY A 147 -3.50 -8.74 7.32
C GLY A 147 -2.47 -8.04 8.21
N LYS A 148 -2.83 -6.91 8.83
CA LYS A 148 -2.00 -6.20 9.83
C LYS A 148 -1.68 -7.04 11.05
N VAL A 149 -2.37 -8.17 11.24
CA VAL A 149 -2.13 -9.10 12.35
C VAL A 149 -0.70 -9.65 12.34
N LEU A 150 0.01 -9.56 11.21
CA LEU A 150 1.44 -9.84 11.10
C LEU A 150 2.33 -9.06 12.09
N LEU A 151 1.87 -7.91 12.58
CA LEU A 151 2.54 -7.13 13.64
C LEU A 151 2.52 -7.85 14.99
N HIS A 152 1.54 -8.72 15.22
CA HIS A 152 1.35 -9.38 16.49
C HIS A 152 2.40 -10.50 16.69
N PRO A 153 2.97 -10.69 17.89
CA PRO A 153 3.98 -11.72 18.15
C PRO A 153 3.56 -13.14 17.77
N SER A 154 2.26 -13.45 17.91
CA SER A 154 1.73 -14.76 17.51
C SER A 154 1.69 -14.99 16.00
N PHE A 155 2.03 -14.00 15.17
CA PHE A 155 2.00 -14.04 13.70
C PHE A 155 3.34 -13.67 13.07
N GLY A 156 4.36 -13.36 13.87
CA GLY A 156 5.73 -13.17 13.41
C GLY A 156 6.40 -11.89 13.88
N GLU A 157 5.65 -10.95 14.46
CA GLU A 157 6.19 -9.66 14.92
C GLU A 157 6.98 -8.95 13.80
N LEU A 158 6.39 -8.93 12.60
CA LEU A 158 7.06 -8.32 11.46
C LEU A 158 7.20 -6.81 11.68
N PRO A 159 8.30 -6.20 11.22
CA PRO A 159 8.43 -4.74 11.27
C PRO A 159 7.35 -4.09 10.41
N GLN A 160 6.85 -2.93 10.82
CA GLN A 160 5.74 -2.26 10.12
C GLN A 160 5.99 -2.09 8.61
N TRP A 161 7.24 -1.79 8.21
CA TRP A 161 7.59 -1.59 6.79
C TRP A 161 7.31 -2.81 5.91
N SER A 162 7.24 -4.03 6.48
CA SER A 162 6.87 -5.25 5.74
C SER A 162 5.44 -5.71 6.03
N VAL A 163 4.59 -4.83 6.54
CA VAL A 163 3.17 -5.12 6.85
C VAL A 163 2.23 -4.07 6.28
N VAL A 164 2.47 -2.78 6.53
CA VAL A 164 1.56 -1.67 6.17
C VAL A 164 2.10 -0.83 5.00
N GLY A 165 1.38 0.23 4.62
CA GLY A 165 1.78 1.19 3.61
C GLY A 165 1.39 0.83 2.17
N ASP A 166 1.56 1.81 1.27
CA ASP A 166 1.30 1.65 -0.17
C ASP A 166 2.14 0.52 -0.76
N THR A 167 1.53 -0.27 -1.65
CA THR A 167 2.17 -1.41 -2.32
C THR A 167 2.57 -1.10 -3.76
N PHE A 168 3.56 -1.86 -4.25
CA PHE A 168 4.08 -1.75 -5.61
C PHE A 168 4.57 -3.12 -6.12
N PRO A 169 4.59 -3.37 -7.43
CA PRO A 169 5.18 -4.58 -7.99
C PRO A 169 6.68 -4.63 -7.74
N VAL A 170 7.17 -5.74 -7.21
CA VAL A 170 8.62 -6.04 -7.19
C VAL A 170 8.98 -6.84 -8.43
N GLY A 171 10.24 -6.80 -8.87
CA GLY A 171 10.70 -7.59 -10.01
C GLY A 171 10.40 -7.00 -11.39
N CYS A 172 9.89 -5.78 -11.46
CA CYS A 172 9.91 -4.91 -12.64
C CYS A 172 10.38 -3.49 -12.24
N ALA A 173 10.58 -2.62 -13.22
CA ALA A 173 10.96 -1.22 -12.97
C ALA A 173 9.94 -0.53 -12.04
N PHE A 174 10.44 0.16 -11.02
CA PHE A 174 9.61 0.98 -10.14
C PHE A 174 9.18 2.27 -10.86
N ASP A 175 7.91 2.62 -10.74
CA ASP A 175 7.32 3.84 -11.30
C ASP A 175 7.55 5.06 -10.40
N GLU A 176 7.72 6.24 -11.00
CA GLU A 176 7.99 7.49 -10.26
C GLU A 176 6.80 7.99 -9.44
N CYS A 177 5.58 7.49 -9.70
CA CYS A 177 4.40 7.81 -8.90
C CYS A 177 4.34 7.10 -7.54
N ASN A 178 5.24 6.14 -7.29
CA ASN A 178 5.37 5.57 -5.94
C ASN A 178 5.74 6.67 -4.94
N VAL A 179 5.08 6.68 -3.78
CA VAL A 179 5.37 7.64 -2.69
C VAL A 179 6.87 7.58 -2.36
N HIS A 180 7.50 8.73 -2.10
CA HIS A 180 8.95 8.82 -1.81
C HIS A 180 9.88 8.02 -2.76
N PHE A 181 9.61 8.04 -4.07
CA PHE A 181 10.34 7.29 -5.09
C PHE A 181 11.88 7.39 -5.01
N LYS A 182 12.41 8.52 -4.52
CA LYS A 182 13.85 8.79 -4.37
C LYS A 182 14.63 7.66 -3.66
N TYR A 183 13.99 6.93 -2.74
CA TYR A 183 14.63 5.87 -1.96
C TYR A 183 14.78 4.53 -2.70
N PHE A 184 14.05 4.31 -3.80
CA PHE A 184 14.24 3.10 -4.61
C PHE A 184 15.64 3.01 -5.21
N LYS A 185 16.35 4.13 -5.37
CA LYS A 185 17.75 4.14 -5.85
C LYS A 185 18.71 3.36 -4.94
N GLU A 186 18.33 3.14 -3.68
CA GLU A 186 19.09 2.37 -2.70
C GLU A 186 18.66 0.89 -2.66
N ASN A 187 17.54 0.52 -3.29
CA ASN A 187 17.10 -0.86 -3.40
C ASN A 187 18.02 -1.64 -4.37
N PRO A 188 18.53 -2.82 -3.99
CA PRO A 188 19.42 -3.60 -4.86
C PRO A 188 18.79 -4.03 -6.19
N ASP A 189 17.46 -4.16 -6.27
CA ASP A 189 16.75 -4.52 -7.50
C ASP A 189 16.64 -3.36 -8.49
N TYR A 190 16.80 -2.10 -8.05
CA TYR A 190 16.70 -0.90 -8.90
C TYR A 190 17.75 -0.89 -10.02
N LEU A 191 18.96 -1.37 -9.74
CA LEU A 191 20.05 -1.44 -10.70
C LEU A 191 20.20 -2.84 -11.32
N ASN A 192 19.31 -3.79 -11.00
CA ASN A 192 19.37 -5.14 -11.51
C ASN A 192 18.78 -5.21 -12.93
N PRO A 193 19.58 -5.45 -13.99
CA PRO A 193 19.10 -5.43 -15.37
C PRO A 193 18.03 -6.49 -15.68
N LYS A 194 17.87 -7.51 -14.83
CA LYS A 194 16.81 -8.51 -14.97
C LYS A 194 15.47 -8.03 -14.42
N LEU A 195 15.48 -7.09 -13.48
CA LEU A 195 14.31 -6.65 -12.73
C LEU A 195 13.97 -5.18 -12.97
N ASN A 196 14.86 -4.37 -13.53
CA ASN A 196 14.63 -2.93 -13.71
C ASN A 196 14.15 -2.53 -15.13
N THR A 197 13.59 -3.48 -15.88
CA THR A 197 12.92 -3.19 -17.16
C THR A 197 11.41 -3.09 -16.96
N LYS A 198 10.69 -2.55 -17.96
CA LYS A 198 9.21 -2.38 -17.91
C LYS A 198 8.48 -3.65 -17.46
N PHE A 199 8.94 -4.82 -17.91
CA PHE A 199 8.35 -6.10 -17.56
C PHE A 199 9.17 -6.89 -16.54
N GLY A 200 10.50 -6.70 -16.50
CA GLY A 200 11.39 -7.41 -15.58
C GLY A 200 11.18 -8.93 -15.65
N ALA A 201 10.71 -9.51 -14.55
CA ALA A 201 10.38 -10.94 -14.41
C ALA A 201 9.04 -11.37 -15.03
N TYR A 202 8.23 -10.43 -15.53
CA TYR A 202 6.86 -10.65 -15.98
C TYR A 202 6.69 -10.59 -17.50
N SER A 203 5.48 -10.88 -17.97
CA SER A 203 5.06 -10.70 -19.36
C SER A 203 3.90 -9.70 -19.45
N GLU A 204 3.71 -9.12 -20.62
CA GLU A 204 2.61 -8.17 -20.86
C GLU A 204 1.25 -8.83 -20.64
N GLY A 205 0.37 -8.15 -19.89
CA GLY A 205 -0.98 -8.62 -19.60
C GLY A 205 -1.05 -9.96 -18.87
N CYS A 206 0.00 -10.33 -18.12
CA CYS A 206 0.05 -11.61 -17.40
C CYS A 206 -1.03 -11.75 -16.31
N GLY A 207 -1.66 -10.65 -15.92
CA GLY A 207 -2.60 -10.59 -14.81
C GLY A 207 -1.88 -10.34 -13.50
N LEU A 208 -2.48 -9.52 -12.63
CA LEU A 208 -1.88 -9.15 -11.36
C LEU A 208 -1.75 -10.33 -10.39
N ASP A 209 -2.54 -11.40 -10.56
CA ASP A 209 -2.38 -12.62 -9.75
C ASP A 209 -0.98 -13.25 -9.91
N ASN A 210 -0.37 -13.08 -11.08
CA ASN A 210 0.98 -13.56 -11.43
C ASN A 210 2.10 -12.56 -11.12
N VAL A 211 1.76 -11.39 -10.57
CA VAL A 211 2.72 -10.35 -10.19
C VAL A 211 3.01 -10.46 -8.68
N LEU A 212 4.28 -10.43 -8.30
CA LEU A 212 4.66 -10.28 -6.90
C LEU A 212 4.58 -8.80 -6.53
N MET A 213 3.71 -8.51 -5.58
CA MET A 213 3.58 -7.21 -4.93
C MET A 213 4.51 -7.13 -3.73
N SER A 214 5.01 -5.94 -3.38
CA SER A 214 5.66 -5.69 -2.09
C SER A 214 4.86 -6.33 -0.95
N TRP A 215 5.54 -7.09 -0.09
CA TRP A 215 4.87 -7.93 0.91
C TRP A 215 4.22 -7.08 2.00
N GLY A 216 2.98 -7.40 2.36
CA GLY A 216 2.21 -6.69 3.38
C GLY A 216 0.85 -7.31 3.67
N HIS A 217 0.01 -6.55 4.37
CA HIS A 217 -1.31 -6.95 4.83
C HIS A 217 -2.25 -7.34 3.67
N ASP A 218 -2.23 -6.63 2.54
CA ASP A 218 -3.02 -6.96 1.35
C ASP A 218 -2.84 -8.41 0.90
N ASP A 219 -1.60 -8.78 0.55
CA ASP A 219 -1.28 -10.08 -0.04
C ASP A 219 -1.43 -11.19 1.01
N TYR A 220 -1.09 -10.91 2.28
CA TYR A 220 -1.29 -11.86 3.36
C TYR A 220 -2.78 -12.14 3.61
N MET A 221 -3.62 -11.13 3.72
CA MET A 221 -5.05 -11.31 3.96
C MET A 221 -5.73 -12.00 2.76
N TYR A 222 -5.30 -11.67 1.54
CA TYR A 222 -5.73 -12.39 0.34
C TYR A 222 -5.40 -13.89 0.41
N LEU A 223 -4.16 -14.25 0.81
CA LEU A 223 -3.76 -15.65 0.97
C LEU A 223 -4.59 -16.36 2.05
N VAL A 224 -4.81 -15.71 3.20
CA VAL A 224 -5.69 -16.24 4.26
C VAL A 224 -7.10 -16.49 3.73
N ALA A 225 -7.69 -15.54 3.01
CA ALA A 225 -9.03 -15.69 2.47
C ALA A 225 -9.13 -16.81 1.43
N LYS A 226 -8.17 -16.87 0.50
CA LYS A 226 -8.10 -17.87 -0.58
C LYS A 226 -7.92 -19.28 -0.03
N GLU A 227 -6.95 -19.49 0.85
CA GLU A 227 -6.62 -20.81 1.40
C GLU A 227 -7.65 -21.34 2.41
N ASN A 228 -8.44 -20.44 3.01
CA ASN A 228 -9.61 -20.80 3.81
C ASN A 228 -10.90 -20.92 2.97
N LYS A 229 -10.79 -20.86 1.64
CA LYS A 229 -11.87 -21.12 0.69
C LYS A 229 -13.09 -20.22 0.93
N THR A 230 -12.83 -18.92 1.11
CA THR A 230 -13.91 -17.93 1.17
C THR A 230 -14.84 -18.04 -0.04
N THR A 231 -16.10 -17.69 0.16
CA THR A 231 -17.08 -17.55 -0.92
C THR A 231 -17.27 -16.11 -1.37
N LEU A 232 -16.39 -15.18 -0.93
CA LEU A 232 -16.36 -13.82 -1.47
C LEU A 232 -16.17 -13.82 -3.00
N PRO A 233 -16.81 -12.90 -3.72
CA PRO A 233 -16.62 -12.77 -5.16
C PRO A 233 -15.19 -12.32 -5.49
N SER A 234 -14.79 -12.51 -6.75
CA SER A 234 -13.46 -12.11 -7.24
C SER A 234 -13.15 -10.63 -6.99
N ALA A 235 -14.15 -9.75 -7.12
CA ALA A 235 -14.02 -8.33 -6.82
C ALA A 235 -13.62 -8.06 -5.35
N GLY A 236 -14.21 -8.78 -4.38
CA GLY A 236 -13.86 -8.64 -2.96
C GLY A 236 -12.43 -9.10 -2.67
N LEU A 237 -12.02 -10.23 -3.25
CA LEU A 237 -10.63 -10.72 -3.15
C LEU A 237 -9.62 -9.77 -3.83
N PHE A 238 -10.01 -9.18 -4.96
CA PHE A 238 -9.18 -8.20 -5.67
C PHE A 238 -9.01 -6.92 -4.86
N ILE A 239 -10.08 -6.42 -4.23
CA ILE A 239 -10.01 -5.28 -3.31
C ILE A 239 -9.02 -5.59 -2.18
N ILE A 240 -9.19 -6.69 -1.46
CA ILE A 240 -8.31 -7.06 -0.34
C ILE A 240 -6.84 -7.06 -0.77
N ARG A 241 -6.54 -7.62 -1.95
CA ARG A 241 -5.15 -7.78 -2.41
C ARG A 241 -4.49 -6.51 -2.98
N TYR A 242 -5.27 -5.52 -3.41
CA TYR A 242 -4.73 -4.39 -4.17
C TYR A 242 -5.21 -3.02 -3.66
N HIS A 243 -5.87 -2.94 -2.52
CA HIS A 243 -6.35 -1.67 -1.97
C HIS A 243 -5.24 -0.71 -1.53
N SER A 244 -4.05 -1.22 -1.24
CA SER A 244 -2.86 -0.41 -1.01
C SER A 244 -2.09 -0.09 -2.29
N PHE A 245 -2.51 -0.58 -3.47
CA PHE A 245 -1.78 -0.40 -4.72
C PHE A 245 -2.08 0.96 -5.39
N TYR A 246 -1.86 2.05 -4.66
CA TYR A 246 -2.13 3.42 -5.09
C TYR A 246 -1.52 3.81 -6.44
N PRO A 247 -0.27 3.43 -6.77
CA PRO A 247 0.28 3.65 -8.11
C PRO A 247 -0.64 3.17 -9.24
N LEU A 248 -1.34 2.04 -9.05
CA LEU A 248 -2.31 1.54 -10.02
C LEU A 248 -3.63 2.31 -9.97
N HIS A 249 -4.35 2.24 -8.85
CA HIS A 249 -5.75 2.67 -8.83
C HIS A 249 -5.93 4.19 -8.80
N LYS A 250 -4.92 4.95 -8.32
CA LYS A 250 -4.92 6.41 -8.30
C LYS A 250 -4.19 7.03 -9.50
N HIS A 251 -3.04 6.46 -9.90
CA HIS A 251 -2.17 7.07 -10.92
C HIS A 251 -2.19 6.36 -12.28
N GLY A 252 -2.78 5.16 -12.37
CA GLY A 252 -2.83 4.39 -13.62
C GLY A 252 -1.48 3.80 -14.05
N ALA A 253 -0.51 3.69 -13.13
CA ALA A 253 0.74 2.99 -13.37
C ALA A 253 0.51 1.47 -13.45
N TYR A 254 1.46 0.75 -14.06
CA TYR A 254 1.46 -0.72 -14.16
C TYR A 254 0.27 -1.38 -14.90
N MET A 255 -0.58 -0.60 -15.58
CA MET A 255 -1.71 -1.12 -16.38
C MET A 255 -1.28 -2.14 -17.45
N HIS A 256 -0.01 -2.13 -17.88
CA HIS A 256 0.55 -3.11 -18.83
C HIS A 256 0.70 -4.53 -18.28
N LEU A 257 0.54 -4.74 -16.97
CA LEU A 257 0.56 -6.06 -16.33
C LEU A 257 -0.85 -6.65 -16.17
N MET A 258 -1.89 -5.84 -16.27
CA MET A 258 -3.28 -6.25 -16.03
C MET A 258 -3.86 -7.08 -17.17
N ASN A 259 -4.63 -8.11 -16.81
CA ASN A 259 -5.52 -8.82 -17.72
C ASN A 259 -6.93 -8.18 -17.73
N ASP A 260 -7.89 -8.78 -18.44
CA ASP A 260 -9.24 -8.20 -18.54
C ASP A 260 -10.07 -8.35 -17.25
N GLU A 261 -9.85 -9.41 -16.47
CA GLU A 261 -10.50 -9.59 -15.16
C GLU A 261 -10.03 -8.52 -14.16
N ASP A 262 -8.73 -8.21 -14.15
CA ASP A 262 -8.17 -7.15 -13.31
C ASP A 262 -8.82 -5.79 -13.63
N LYS A 263 -9.07 -5.50 -14.92
CA LYS A 263 -9.68 -4.24 -15.35
C LYS A 263 -11.13 -4.11 -14.89
N GLU A 264 -11.88 -5.21 -14.87
CA GLU A 264 -13.24 -5.24 -14.35
C GLU A 264 -13.24 -5.05 -12.82
N ASN A 265 -12.38 -5.77 -12.11
CA ASN A 265 -12.27 -5.65 -10.65
C ASN A 265 -11.72 -4.27 -10.19
N LEU A 266 -10.88 -3.61 -11.00
CA LEU A 266 -10.37 -2.27 -10.72
C LEU A 266 -11.49 -1.24 -10.54
N LYS A 267 -12.64 -1.41 -11.20
CA LYS A 267 -13.81 -0.55 -11.02
C LYS A 267 -14.31 -0.59 -9.56
N TRP A 268 -14.43 -1.80 -9.00
CA TRP A 268 -14.82 -2.01 -7.61
C TRP A 268 -13.75 -1.54 -6.63
N LEU A 269 -12.47 -1.71 -6.97
CA LEU A 269 -11.39 -1.20 -6.13
C LEU A 269 -11.42 0.34 -5.99
N ARG A 270 -11.73 1.06 -7.08
CA ARG A 270 -11.89 2.52 -7.03
C ARG A 270 -13.07 2.95 -6.18
N VAL A 271 -14.19 2.20 -6.23
CA VAL A 271 -15.33 2.42 -5.33
C VAL A 271 -14.90 2.23 -3.88
N PHE A 272 -14.28 1.09 -3.57
CA PHE A 272 -13.81 0.77 -2.23
C PHE A 272 -12.87 1.82 -1.65
N ASN A 273 -11.86 2.26 -2.43
CA ASN A 273 -10.83 3.19 -1.96
C ASN A 273 -11.41 4.54 -1.49
N LYS A 274 -12.54 4.97 -2.04
CA LYS A 274 -13.28 6.15 -1.56
C LYS A 274 -13.66 5.98 -0.08
N TYR A 275 -14.16 4.82 0.31
CA TYR A 275 -14.60 4.56 1.67
C TYR A 275 -13.42 4.39 2.60
N ASP A 276 -12.47 3.50 2.27
CA ASP A 276 -11.26 3.27 3.07
C ASP A 276 -10.54 4.59 3.40
N LEU A 277 -10.36 5.48 2.41
CA LEU A 277 -9.68 6.74 2.64
C LEU A 277 -10.53 7.77 3.40
N TYR A 278 -11.79 7.97 2.98
CA TYR A 278 -12.55 9.14 3.37
C TYR A 278 -13.59 8.89 4.47
N SER A 279 -13.83 7.64 4.90
CA SER A 279 -14.68 7.36 6.06
C SER A 279 -13.98 7.56 7.40
N LYS A 280 -12.65 7.77 7.39
CA LYS A 280 -11.82 8.03 8.56
C LYS A 280 -12.31 9.27 9.28
N SER A 281 -12.95 9.07 10.44
CA SER A 281 -13.57 10.15 11.19
C SER A 281 -13.39 9.99 12.70
N ASN A 282 -13.67 11.05 13.46
CA ASN A 282 -13.68 10.98 14.93
C ASN A 282 -14.99 10.39 15.48
N GLU A 283 -16.00 10.11 14.64
CA GLU A 283 -17.27 9.51 15.05
C GLU A 283 -17.09 8.00 15.24
N ARG A 284 -17.35 7.51 16.46
CA ARG A 284 -17.19 6.09 16.81
C ARG A 284 -18.42 5.28 16.44
N ILE A 285 -18.20 4.04 15.99
CA ILE A 285 -19.27 3.09 15.71
C ILE A 285 -19.61 2.30 16.97
N ASP A 286 -20.90 2.15 17.27
CA ASP A 286 -21.36 1.26 18.35
C ASP A 286 -21.16 -0.20 17.96
N VAL A 287 -20.01 -0.75 18.39
CA VAL A 287 -19.56 -2.12 18.07
C VAL A 287 -20.62 -3.16 18.43
N GLU A 288 -21.22 -3.08 19.62
CA GLU A 288 -22.18 -4.09 20.09
C GLU A 288 -23.46 -4.08 19.26
N LYS A 289 -23.87 -2.91 18.76
CA LYS A 289 -25.03 -2.78 17.89
C LYS A 289 -24.80 -3.39 16.51
N VAL A 290 -23.61 -3.24 15.94
CA VAL A 290 -23.33 -3.67 14.55
C VAL A 290 -22.73 -5.08 14.48
N LYS A 291 -22.09 -5.57 15.54
CA LYS A 291 -21.45 -6.89 15.62
C LYS A 291 -22.37 -8.04 15.17
N PRO A 292 -23.65 -8.14 15.57
CA PRO A 292 -24.52 -9.23 15.11
C PRO A 292 -24.68 -9.28 13.57
N TYR A 293 -24.73 -8.12 12.92
CA TYR A 293 -24.83 -8.04 11.47
C TYR A 293 -23.55 -8.56 10.80
N TYR A 294 -22.38 -8.06 11.23
CA TYR A 294 -21.11 -8.46 10.65
C TYR A 294 -20.73 -9.91 10.94
N MET A 295 -21.09 -10.43 12.12
CA MET A 295 -20.98 -11.86 12.42
C MET A 295 -21.78 -12.71 11.42
N SER A 296 -22.99 -12.29 11.05
CA SER A 296 -23.78 -13.02 10.05
C SER A 296 -23.14 -13.02 8.65
N LEU A 297 -22.43 -11.94 8.27
CA LEU A 297 -21.68 -11.90 7.02
C LEU A 297 -20.43 -12.78 7.09
N ILE A 298 -19.71 -12.76 8.20
CA ILE A 298 -18.57 -13.65 8.44
C ILE A 298 -19.00 -15.11 8.29
N GLU A 299 -20.10 -15.51 8.92
CA GLU A 299 -20.66 -16.86 8.82
C GLU A 299 -21.11 -17.23 7.40
N LYS A 300 -21.61 -16.26 6.63
CA LYS A 300 -22.01 -16.45 5.23
C LYS A 300 -20.81 -16.70 4.31
N TYR A 301 -19.71 -15.98 4.51
CA TYR A 301 -18.60 -15.92 3.55
C TYR A 301 -17.35 -16.71 3.94
N PHE A 302 -17.25 -17.12 5.20
CA PHE A 302 -16.08 -17.81 5.74
C PHE A 302 -16.47 -18.97 6.67
N PRO A 303 -15.59 -19.98 6.81
CA PRO A 303 -15.73 -20.95 7.90
C PRO A 303 -15.61 -20.25 9.27
N ALA A 304 -16.17 -20.86 10.31
CA ALA A 304 -16.16 -20.28 11.66
C ALA A 304 -14.74 -20.06 12.24
N LYS A 305 -13.78 -20.91 11.84
CA LYS A 305 -12.36 -20.80 12.17
C LYS A 305 -11.56 -20.84 10.88
N LEU A 306 -10.66 -19.88 10.74
CA LEU A 306 -9.73 -19.79 9.62
C LEU A 306 -8.37 -20.24 10.10
N ARG A 307 -7.62 -20.89 9.23
CA ARG A 307 -6.20 -21.12 9.44
C ARG A 307 -5.42 -19.87 9.04
N TRP A 308 -4.51 -19.46 9.89
CA TRP A 308 -3.62 -18.32 9.67
C TRP A 308 -2.17 -18.79 9.73
N SER A 309 -1.31 -18.10 8.98
CA SER A 309 0.13 -18.34 9.13
C SER A 309 0.63 -17.61 10.35
N SER A 310 1.57 -18.24 11.02
CA SER A 310 2.47 -17.56 11.93
C SER A 310 3.87 -18.08 11.73
N VAL A 311 4.84 -17.34 12.25
CA VAL A 311 6.17 -17.92 12.41
C VAL A 311 6.07 -18.91 13.55
N GLY A 312 5.96 -20.20 13.22
CA GLY A 312 6.28 -21.25 14.20
C GLY A 312 7.70 -20.96 14.68
N CYS A 313 7.95 -21.02 15.99
CA CYS A 313 9.26 -20.79 16.59
C CYS A 313 10.34 -21.66 15.93
N THR A 314 10.90 -21.22 14.80
CA THR A 314 11.89 -21.93 14.01
C THR A 314 13.15 -21.10 13.99
N SER A 315 14.01 -21.41 14.96
CA SER A 315 15.42 -21.05 15.06
C SER A 315 15.76 -19.54 15.07
N PRO A 316 16.48 -19.04 16.10
CA PRO A 316 16.94 -17.64 16.20
C PRO A 316 17.69 -17.07 14.97
N LEU A 317 18.11 -17.92 14.04
CA LEU A 317 18.89 -17.58 12.85
C LEU A 317 18.11 -16.77 11.79
N VAL A 318 16.80 -16.99 11.60
CA VAL A 318 16.03 -16.23 10.60
C VAL A 318 15.77 -14.80 11.10
N LEU A 319 15.37 -14.67 12.37
CA LEU A 319 15.21 -13.37 13.03
C LEU A 319 16.55 -12.61 13.09
N PHE A 320 17.68 -13.29 13.30
CA PHE A 320 19.01 -12.67 13.29
C PHE A 320 19.35 -11.99 11.95
N THR A 321 18.87 -12.54 10.83
CA THR A 321 19.17 -11.96 9.51
C THR A 321 18.34 -10.72 9.23
N LEU A 322 17.09 -10.67 9.72
CA LEU A 322 16.22 -9.49 9.62
C LEU A 322 16.63 -8.38 10.61
N VAL A 323 16.97 -8.75 11.85
CA VAL A 323 17.43 -7.80 12.88
C VAL A 323 18.82 -7.25 12.57
N LEU A 324 19.72 -8.01 11.94
CA LEU A 324 21.03 -7.50 11.54
C LEU A 324 20.92 -6.41 10.47
N SER A 325 19.94 -6.46 9.56
CA SER A 325 19.68 -5.36 8.62
C SER A 325 19.21 -4.10 9.36
N ASP A 326 18.41 -4.24 10.41
CA ASP A 326 17.91 -3.14 11.22
C ASP A 326 18.99 -2.53 12.14
N VAL A 327 19.88 -3.37 12.69
CA VAL A 327 21.06 -2.94 13.46
C VAL A 327 22.12 -2.34 12.53
N ALA A 328 22.30 -2.86 11.31
CA ALA A 328 23.20 -2.26 10.33
C ALA A 328 22.68 -0.89 9.85
N ALA A 329 21.37 -0.73 9.68
CA ALA A 329 20.76 0.57 9.40
C ALA A 329 20.97 1.56 10.56
N LYS A 330 20.82 1.11 11.82
CA LYS A 330 21.06 1.92 13.03
C LYS A 330 22.54 2.23 13.28
N LEU A 331 23.48 1.35 12.88
CA LEU A 331 24.93 1.55 13.04
C LEU A 331 25.56 2.32 11.87
N ALA A 332 24.96 2.32 10.68
CA ALA A 332 25.37 3.15 9.56
C ALA A 332 25.08 4.65 9.78
N TRP A 333 24.20 4.97 10.74
CA TRP A 333 23.89 6.35 11.14
C TRP A 333 24.55 6.72 12.48
N ASN A 334 25.80 7.16 12.41
CA ASN A 334 26.41 7.92 13.50
C ASN A 334 27.19 9.11 12.91
N PRO A 335 26.57 10.29 12.74
CA PRO A 335 27.23 11.44 12.10
C PRO A 335 28.29 12.11 12.99
N CYS A 336 28.48 11.66 14.24
CA CYS A 336 29.39 12.29 15.19
C CYS A 336 30.19 11.26 15.98
N GLY A 337 31.23 10.71 15.36
CA GLY A 337 32.35 10.02 16.03
C GLY A 337 33.67 10.77 15.77
N PRO A 338 34.51 11.03 16.79
CA PRO A 338 35.65 11.93 16.64
C PRO A 338 36.74 11.36 15.71
N ARG A 339 37.07 12.12 14.66
CA ARG A 339 38.24 11.88 13.78
C ARG A 339 39.53 11.94 14.60
N ILE A 340 40.07 10.79 14.99
CA ILE A 340 41.44 10.68 15.50
C ILE A 340 42.39 10.77 14.30
N ARG A 341 43.00 11.96 14.10
CA ARG A 341 44.15 12.14 13.20
C ARG A 341 45.32 11.31 13.73
N ARG A 342 45.72 10.26 12.99
CA ARG A 342 47.06 9.66 13.13
C ARG A 342 48.09 10.62 12.55
N GLN A 343 48.84 11.29 13.43
CA GLN A 343 50.04 12.01 13.05
C GLN A 343 51.22 11.07 13.26
N MET A 344 51.88 10.68 12.16
CA MET A 344 53.18 10.01 12.22
C MET A 344 54.21 11.03 12.72
N GLY A 345 54.86 10.73 13.85
CA GLY A 345 55.97 11.50 14.39
C GLY A 345 56.96 10.55 15.08
N ARG A 346 58.15 10.43 14.50
CA ARG A 346 59.30 9.67 15.03
C ARG A 346 59.97 10.43 16.18
N GLY A 347 60.54 9.67 17.13
CA GLY A 347 61.54 10.12 18.11
C GLY A 347 60.92 10.73 19.38
N GLY A 348 61.42 10.53 20.58
CA GLY A 348 62.61 9.87 21.10
C GLY A 348 62.58 9.99 22.63
N HIS A 349 63.24 9.05 23.27
CA HIS A 349 63.51 8.83 24.70
C HIS A 349 63.53 9.99 25.72
N ARG A 350 63.18 9.57 26.96
CA ARG A 350 63.65 9.95 28.32
C ARG A 350 63.06 11.19 29.00
N GLY A 351 62.68 11.00 30.27
CA GLY A 351 62.62 12.08 31.26
C GLY A 351 61.66 11.80 32.42
N ARG A 352 62.24 11.48 33.58
CA ARG A 352 61.57 11.13 34.85
C ARG A 352 61.38 12.39 35.73
N LEU A 353 60.41 12.30 36.64
CA LEU A 353 60.35 12.87 38.01
C LEU A 353 60.06 14.38 38.21
N GLY A 354 59.13 14.65 39.14
CA GLY A 354 59.24 15.79 40.09
C GLY A 354 57.97 16.61 40.37
N SER A 355 57.16 16.19 41.34
CA SER A 355 56.42 17.12 42.24
C SER A 355 57.43 17.73 43.27
N PRO A 356 57.18 18.81 44.07
CA PRO A 356 55.96 19.19 44.84
C PRO A 356 55.60 20.72 44.78
N ARG A 357 54.35 21.17 44.97
CA ARG A 357 53.53 21.41 46.19
C ARG A 357 53.92 22.65 47.04
N LEU A 358 52.88 23.42 47.43
CA LEU A 358 52.74 24.45 48.49
C LEU A 358 53.09 25.91 48.10
N GLY A 359 52.31 26.96 48.43
CA GLY A 359 51.04 27.04 49.17
C GLY A 359 50.53 28.48 49.38
N ARG A 360 49.23 28.55 49.72
CA ARG A 360 48.48 29.45 50.65
C ARG A 360 48.31 30.98 50.44
N GLY A 361 47.03 31.38 50.63
CA GLY A 361 46.52 32.62 51.27
C GLY A 361 45.86 33.59 50.28
N GLY A 362 44.62 34.08 50.40
CA GLY A 362 43.56 34.03 51.43
C GLY A 362 42.41 35.00 51.02
N THR A 363 41.19 34.74 51.51
CA THR A 363 40.05 35.67 51.79
C THR A 363 39.74 36.79 50.76
N GLY A 364 38.61 36.87 50.06
CA GLY A 364 37.22 36.73 50.53
C GLY A 364 36.59 38.12 50.71
N MET A 365 35.76 38.58 49.75
CA MET A 365 34.53 39.39 49.92
C MET A 365 33.97 39.85 48.56
N ALA A 366 32.67 39.58 48.36
CA ALA A 366 31.78 40.16 47.35
C ALA A 366 31.24 41.54 47.86
N PRO A 367 30.29 42.24 47.21
CA PRO A 367 29.59 41.97 45.94
C PRO A 367 29.36 43.19 45.01
N ALA A 368 28.78 42.87 43.84
CA ALA A 368 27.79 43.62 43.04
C ALA A 368 28.14 45.01 42.47
N GLY A 369 27.95 45.14 41.14
CA GLY A 369 27.54 46.40 40.53
C GLY A 369 28.07 46.69 39.13
N TRP A 370 27.27 46.35 38.11
CA TRP A 370 27.08 47.11 36.86
C TRP A 370 28.24 47.26 35.86
N GLY A 371 28.05 46.64 34.69
CA GLY A 371 28.65 47.00 33.40
C GLY A 371 27.96 46.13 32.34
N GLY A 372 27.52 46.60 31.18
CA GLY A 372 27.97 47.69 30.36
C GLY A 372 27.88 47.18 28.92
N ARG A 373 27.02 47.83 28.12
CA ARG A 373 26.68 47.60 26.70
C ARG A 373 27.80 46.99 25.83
N ARG A 374 27.43 46.06 24.94
CA ARG A 374 27.94 46.05 23.55
C ARG A 374 26.80 45.77 22.57
N ARG A 375 26.71 46.65 21.56
CA ARG A 375 25.73 46.67 20.48
C ARG A 375 26.06 45.55 19.48
N GLY A 376 25.06 44.77 19.10
CA GLY A 376 25.12 43.91 17.93
C GLY A 376 25.04 44.73 16.64
N THR A 377 25.79 44.33 15.64
CA THR A 377 25.65 44.74 14.23
C THR A 377 24.40 44.08 13.63
N PRO A 378 23.56 44.79 12.86
CA PRO A 378 22.41 44.18 12.19
C PRO A 378 22.84 43.34 10.96
N PRO A 379 22.08 42.31 10.59
CA PRO A 379 22.35 41.49 9.39
C PRO A 379 22.03 42.27 8.10
N PRO A 380 22.63 41.87 6.96
CA PRO A 380 22.42 42.54 5.67
C PRO A 380 21.02 42.27 5.07
N PRO A 381 20.52 43.18 4.22
CA PRO A 381 19.20 43.04 3.59
C PRO A 381 19.18 41.95 2.48
N PRO A 382 18.01 41.37 2.18
CA PRO A 382 17.85 40.37 1.13
C PRO A 382 18.03 40.96 -0.28
N PRO A 383 18.45 40.13 -1.27
CA PRO A 383 18.68 40.58 -2.64
C PRO A 383 17.37 40.94 -3.37
N ALA A 384 17.50 41.90 -4.28
CA ALA A 384 16.44 42.54 -5.04
C ALA A 384 15.76 41.63 -6.08
N ASP A 385 14.51 42.01 -6.37
CA ASP A 385 13.53 41.37 -7.25
C ASP A 385 14.07 40.98 -8.64
N VAL A 386 13.71 39.76 -9.07
CA VAL A 386 13.88 39.27 -10.44
C VAL A 386 12.64 39.68 -11.24
N PRO A 387 12.77 40.31 -12.42
CA PRO A 387 11.61 40.66 -13.23
C PRO A 387 10.98 39.41 -13.84
N ALA A 388 9.64 39.36 -13.83
CA ALA A 388 8.84 38.34 -14.51
C ALA A 388 9.08 38.38 -16.03
N PRO A 389 9.05 37.23 -16.73
CA PRO A 389 9.06 37.21 -18.19
C PRO A 389 7.69 37.62 -18.74
N ASP A 390 7.72 38.45 -19.77
CA ASP A 390 6.58 39.00 -20.50
C ASP A 390 5.73 37.90 -21.16
N ASP A 391 4.41 37.98 -20.96
CA ASP A 391 3.38 37.33 -21.76
C ASP A 391 3.30 38.04 -23.13
N ASP A 392 3.75 37.40 -24.21
CA ASP A 392 3.25 37.59 -25.59
C ASP A 392 4.10 36.75 -26.58
N ASP A 393 3.66 35.54 -26.92
CA ASP A 393 3.73 35.03 -28.30
C ASP A 393 2.81 33.81 -28.53
N PRO A 394 2.08 33.74 -29.65
CA PRO A 394 0.97 32.81 -29.86
C PRO A 394 1.40 31.42 -30.33
N ALA A 395 0.57 30.42 -29.99
CA ALA A 395 0.70 29.03 -30.40
C ALA A 395 0.67 28.85 -31.94
N PRO A 396 1.45 27.91 -32.51
CA PRO A 396 1.25 27.48 -33.88
C PRO A 396 0.18 26.36 -33.96
N GLU A 397 -0.91 26.67 -34.65
CA GLU A 397 -1.91 25.72 -35.13
C GLU A 397 -1.37 24.77 -36.22
N ASN A 398 -1.96 23.57 -36.25
CA ASN A 398 -2.20 22.71 -37.42
C ASN A 398 -1.04 22.43 -38.41
N MET A 399 -0.47 21.23 -38.31
CA MET A 399 -0.09 20.48 -39.50
C MET A 399 -0.72 19.09 -39.50
N ALA A 400 -1.81 18.99 -40.26
CA ALA A 400 -2.37 17.73 -40.74
C ALA A 400 -1.35 17.03 -41.65
N ALA A 401 -0.85 15.87 -41.22
CA ALA A 401 -0.08 14.99 -42.08
C ALA A 401 -1.01 13.88 -42.62
N VAL A 402 -1.21 13.96 -43.93
CA VAL A 402 -1.99 13.08 -44.80
C VAL A 402 -1.50 11.64 -44.71
N ALA A 403 -2.43 10.72 -44.49
CA ALA A 403 -2.24 9.29 -44.63
C ALA A 403 -2.17 8.89 -46.11
N GLU A 404 -1.15 8.11 -46.49
CA GLU A 404 -1.19 7.29 -47.71
C GLU A 404 -1.04 5.79 -47.36
N PRO A 405 -1.77 4.90 -48.06
CA PRO A 405 -1.92 3.50 -47.67
C PRO A 405 -0.78 2.62 -48.19
N ARG A 406 -0.14 1.87 -47.28
CA ARG A 406 0.81 0.81 -47.67
C ARG A 406 0.08 -0.39 -48.27
N LYS A 407 0.54 -0.76 -49.46
CA LYS A 407 0.10 -1.87 -50.31
C LYS A 407 0.18 -3.22 -49.58
N LYS A 408 -0.89 -4.00 -49.71
CA LYS A 408 -0.95 -5.45 -49.44
C LYS A 408 0.04 -6.18 -50.35
N LEU A 409 0.94 -6.96 -49.76
CA LEU A 409 1.61 -8.05 -50.47
C LEU A 409 0.97 -9.36 -50.01
N SER A 410 0.28 -10.03 -50.94
CA SER A 410 -0.23 -11.38 -50.77
C SER A 410 0.81 -12.36 -51.29
N CYS A 411 1.13 -13.39 -50.51
CA CYS A 411 1.78 -14.60 -51.01
C CYS A 411 0.89 -15.79 -50.66
N MET A 412 0.46 -16.50 -51.71
CA MET A 412 -0.34 -17.72 -51.65
C MET A 412 0.51 -18.92 -51.23
N ALA A 413 -0.20 -19.93 -50.74
CA ALA A 413 0.21 -21.22 -50.16
C ALA A 413 0.99 -22.17 -51.11
N PRO A 414 1.32 -23.41 -50.65
CA PRO A 414 0.31 -24.47 -50.82
C PRO A 414 0.15 -25.43 -49.63
N ALA A 415 -1.00 -26.09 -49.65
CA ALA A 415 -1.47 -27.14 -48.75
C ALA A 415 -0.70 -28.46 -48.90
N ALA A 416 -0.63 -29.23 -47.82
CA ALA A 416 -0.47 -30.67 -47.84
C ALA A 416 -1.37 -31.31 -46.78
N ALA A 417 -2.27 -32.16 -47.25
CA ALA A 417 -3.14 -33.02 -46.45
C ALA A 417 -2.38 -34.30 -46.05
N ALA A 418 -2.67 -34.84 -44.85
CA ALA A 418 -2.98 -36.26 -44.64
C ALA A 418 -3.17 -36.64 -43.16
N ALA A 419 -4.28 -37.34 -42.92
CA ALA A 419 -4.46 -38.50 -42.04
C ALA A 419 -4.40 -38.33 -40.50
N ALA A 420 -5.59 -38.47 -39.90
CA ALA A 420 -5.81 -39.01 -38.56
C ALA A 420 -5.42 -40.51 -38.48
N PRO A 421 -5.25 -41.03 -37.26
CA PRO A 421 -6.13 -42.13 -36.88
C PRO A 421 -6.76 -41.96 -35.49
N ALA A 422 -7.90 -42.63 -35.33
CA ALA A 422 -8.69 -42.74 -34.12
C ALA A 422 -8.22 -43.88 -33.19
N ALA A 423 -8.74 -43.81 -31.96
CA ALA A 423 -8.98 -44.88 -30.99
C ALA A 423 -7.81 -45.37 -30.11
N GLY A 424 -8.03 -45.34 -28.79
CA GLY A 424 -7.15 -45.93 -27.79
C GLY A 424 -7.60 -45.66 -26.35
N SER A 425 -8.80 -46.11 -25.99
CA SER A 425 -9.32 -46.19 -24.62
C SER A 425 -8.47 -47.12 -23.73
N TRP A 426 -7.91 -46.62 -22.63
CA TRP A 426 -7.41 -47.46 -21.53
C TRP A 426 -7.59 -46.75 -20.16
N ALA A 427 -8.69 -47.10 -19.49
CA ALA A 427 -8.73 -47.38 -18.06
C ALA A 427 -9.23 -48.84 -17.97
N PRO A 428 -8.75 -49.67 -17.02
CA PRO A 428 -9.36 -49.62 -15.68
C PRO A 428 -8.44 -49.98 -14.48
N ASP A 429 -8.88 -49.50 -13.32
CA ASP A 429 -9.02 -50.19 -12.02
C ASP A 429 -7.86 -50.69 -11.14
N ILE A 430 -7.91 -50.18 -9.88
CA ILE A 430 -7.89 -50.89 -8.58
C ILE A 430 -6.55 -51.48 -8.09
N MET A 431 -6.04 -51.02 -6.93
CA MET A 431 -6.24 -51.67 -5.62
C MET A 431 -5.53 -50.93 -4.46
N TRP A 432 -6.23 -50.88 -3.33
CA TRP A 432 -5.79 -50.47 -1.98
C TRP A 432 -4.60 -51.26 -1.46
N TRP A 433 -3.72 -50.62 -0.69
CA TRP A 433 -3.22 -51.05 0.64
C TRP A 433 -2.82 -49.81 1.45
#